data_AF-A0A2M7CXP4-F1
#
_entry.id   AF-A0A2M7CXP4-F1
#
_cell.length_a   1.000
_cell.length_b   1.000
_cell.length_c   1.000
_cell.angle_alpha   90.00
_cell.angle_beta   90.00
_cell.angle_gamma   90.00
#
_symmetry.space_group_name_H-M   'P 1'
#
loop_
_entity.id
_entity.type
_entity.pdbx_description
1 polymer ?
#
loop_
_entity_poly.entity_id
_entity_poly.type
_entity_poly.pdbx_seq_one_letter_code
_entity_poly.pdbx_strand_id
1 'polypeptide(L)'
;MTHTFDEKLTCEGIIGDGCGGGRFFTIQESKLLVYDPQSEMLKVLLENIHMPKSIRKKACVIYIECENEKIEFDLSLLKRTV
;
A
#
# COMPACT_ATOMS: atom_id res chain seq x y z
N MET A 1 24.66 3.37 2.91
CA MET A 1 23.70 2.26 2.88
C MET A 1 22.64 2.65 1.87
N THR A 2 22.59 1.98 0.73
CA THR A 2 21.61 2.22 -0.33
C THR A 2 20.23 1.91 0.24
N HIS A 3 19.36 2.92 0.35
CA HIS A 3 17.94 2.70 0.60
C HIS A 3 17.35 2.04 -0.65
N THR A 4 17.55 0.73 -0.79
CA THR A 4 16.86 -0.06 -1.79
C THR A 4 15.41 -0.15 -1.34
N PHE A 5 14.57 0.76 -1.84
CA PHE A 5 13.13 0.54 -1.80
C PHE A 5 12.87 -0.77 -2.56
N ASP A 6 12.35 -1.78 -1.86
CA ASP A 6 11.99 -3.04 -2.50
C ASP A 6 10.82 -2.73 -3.45
N GLU A 7 11.08 -2.77 -4.75
CA GLU A 7 10.09 -2.48 -5.79
C GLU A 7 8.84 -3.37 -5.67
N LYS A 8 8.96 -4.53 -5.01
CA LYS A 8 7.81 -5.41 -4.75
C LYS A 8 6.92 -4.92 -3.61
N LEU A 9 7.46 -4.12 -2.70
CA LEU A 9 6.76 -3.59 -1.53
C LEU A 9 6.27 -2.16 -1.73
N THR A 10 6.37 -1.63 -2.95
CA THR A 10 5.84 -0.32 -3.31
C THR A 10 5.02 -0.40 -4.59
N CYS A 11 3.86 0.25 -4.63
CA CYS A 11 3.09 0.42 -5.85
C CYS A 11 2.51 1.83 -5.95
N GLU A 12 2.35 2.31 -7.18
CA GLU A 12 1.73 3.61 -7.45
C GLU A 12 0.24 3.46 -7.70
N GLY A 13 -0.54 4.39 -7.16
CA GLY A 13 -1.93 4.55 -7.51
C GLY A 13 -2.09 5.15 -8.90
N ILE A 14 -2.72 4.41 -9.80
CA ILE A 14 -3.00 4.88 -11.16
C ILE A 14 -4.10 5.95 -11.12
N ILE A 15 -3.83 7.11 -11.71
CA ILE A 15 -4.81 8.19 -11.87
C ILE A 15 -5.96 7.70 -12.76
N GLY A 16 -7.20 7.83 -12.29
CA GLY A 16 -8.39 7.35 -13.00
C GLY A 16 -8.77 5.90 -12.71
N ASP A 17 -7.94 5.13 -11.99
CA ASP A 17 -8.24 3.77 -11.51
C ASP A 17 -8.98 3.81 -10.16
N GLY A 18 -9.86 4.80 -9.95
CA GLY A 18 -10.58 5.00 -8.70
C GLY A 18 -9.76 5.72 -7.62
N CYS A 19 -9.62 5.09 -6.44
CA CYS A 19 -9.08 5.73 -5.25
C CYS A 19 -7.55 5.84 -5.28
N GLY A 20 -6.98 6.91 -4.72
CA GLY A 20 -5.54 6.97 -4.47
C GLY A 20 -4.65 7.19 -5.71
N GLY A 21 -5.22 7.65 -6.83
CA GLY A 21 -4.45 8.04 -8.01
C GLY A 21 -3.38 9.10 -7.69
N GLY A 22 -2.17 8.91 -8.20
CA GLY A 22 -1.03 9.79 -7.97
C GLY A 22 -0.39 9.68 -6.58
N ARG A 23 -0.81 8.69 -5.76
CA ARG A 23 -0.22 8.41 -4.45
C ARG A 23 0.63 7.15 -4.50
N PHE A 24 1.64 7.08 -3.66
CA PHE A 24 2.48 5.89 -3.53
C PHE A 24 2.05 5.09 -2.30
N PHE A 25 1.85 3.79 -2.48
CA PHE A 25 1.57 2.86 -1.40
C PHE A 25 2.82 2.02 -1.17
N THR A 26 3.34 2.02 0.05
CA THR A 26 4.56 1.29 0.39
C THR A 26 4.39 0.53 1.68
N ILE A 27 5.04 -0.64 1.79
CA ILE A 27 5.10 -1.40 3.02
C ILE A 27 6.46 -1.20 3.65
N GLN A 28 6.46 -0.58 4.83
CA GLN A 28 7.67 -0.31 5.61
C GLN A 28 7.41 -0.67 7.06
N GLU A 29 8.37 -1.32 7.73
CA GLU A 29 8.28 -1.68 9.16
C GLU A 29 6.98 -2.41 9.53
N SER A 30 6.49 -3.30 8.66
CA SER A 30 5.22 -4.02 8.85
C SER A 30 3.96 -3.14 8.80
N LYS A 31 4.02 -1.98 8.14
CA LYS A 31 2.91 -1.04 7.99
C LYS A 31 2.69 -0.70 6.53
N LEU A 32 1.42 -0.58 6.13
CA LEU A 32 1.02 0.00 4.86
C LEU A 32 0.97 1.51 5.03
N LEU A 33 1.82 2.20 4.28
CA LEU A 33 1.91 3.65 4.24
C LEU A 33 1.39 4.14 2.89
N VAL A 34 0.75 5.31 2.91
CA VAL A 34 0.45 6.08 1.72
C VAL A 34 1.21 7.39 1.77
N TYR A 35 1.93 7.69 0.69
CA TYR A 35 2.59 8.96 0.47
C TYR A 35 1.87 9.73 -0.64
N ASP A 36 1.43 10.95 -0.32
CA ASP A 36 0.84 11.89 -1.25
C ASP A 36 1.91 12.93 -1.66
N PRO A 37 2.48 12.85 -2.87
CA PRO A 37 3.53 13.76 -3.32
C PRO A 37 3.04 15.20 -3.53
N GLN A 38 1.73 15.42 -3.69
CA GLN A 38 1.19 16.77 -3.89
C GLN A 38 1.13 17.56 -2.58
N SER A 39 0.85 16.87 -1.47
CA SER A 39 0.74 17.47 -0.14
C SER A 39 1.94 17.16 0.76
N GLU A 40 2.93 16.42 0.24
CA GLU A 40 4.07 15.86 0.98
C GLU A 40 3.63 15.09 2.26
N MET A 41 2.43 14.49 2.22
CA MET A 41 1.82 13.84 3.37
C MET A 41 2.14 12.36 3.38
N LEU A 42 2.62 11.86 4.51
CA LEU A 42 2.76 10.43 4.78
C LEU A 42 1.71 10.00 5.81
N LYS A 43 0.94 8.94 5.51
CA LYS A 43 -0.08 8.42 6.42
C LYS A 43 0.00 6.89 6.52
N VAL A 44 -0.14 6.38 7.73
CA VAL A 44 -0.30 4.94 8.00
C VAL A 44 -1.75 4.54 7.74
N LEU A 45 -1.96 3.53 6.90
CA LEU A 45 -3.27 2.98 6.57
C LEU A 45 -3.56 1.67 7.31
N LEU A 46 -2.55 0.82 7.48
CA LEU A 46 -2.67 -0.47 8.13
C LEU A 46 -1.36 -0.81 8.86
N GLU A 47 -1.45 -1.48 9.99
CA GLU A 47 -0.31 -1.97 10.77
C GLU A 47 -0.40 -3.49 10.95
N ASN A 48 0.69 -4.11 11.44
CA ASN A 48 0.80 -5.55 11.70
C ASN A 48 0.75 -6.41 10.44
N ILE A 49 1.43 -5.99 9.37
CA ILE A 49 1.60 -6.77 8.15
C ILE A 49 2.82 -7.68 8.32
N HIS A 50 2.58 -8.98 8.49
CA HIS A 50 3.65 -9.95 8.72
C HIS A 50 4.17 -10.52 7.39
N MET A 51 5.50 -10.47 7.20
CA MET A 51 6.20 -11.07 6.06
C MET A 51 5.58 -10.75 4.68
N PRO A 52 5.47 -9.46 4.30
CA PRO A 52 4.95 -9.06 3.00
C PRO A 52 5.91 -9.49 1.88
N LYS A 53 5.34 -10.04 0.80
CA LYS A 53 6.06 -10.47 -0.42
C LYS A 53 5.80 -9.53 -1.59
N SER A 54 4.58 -9.04 -1.74
CA SER A 54 4.23 -8.10 -2.78
C SER A 54 3.06 -7.19 -2.38
N ILE A 55 3.01 -6.00 -2.97
CA ILE A 55 1.86 -5.11 -2.94
C ILE A 55 1.40 -4.80 -4.36
N ARG A 56 0.08 -4.77 -4.56
CA ARG A 56 -0.53 -4.25 -5.79
C ARG A 56 -1.81 -3.51 -5.47
N LYS A 57 -2.22 -2.63 -6.36
CA LYS A 57 -3.50 -1.95 -6.28
C LYS A 57 -4.36 -2.31 -7.48
N LYS A 58 -5.66 -2.43 -7.25
CA LYS A 58 -6.67 -2.48 -8.31
C LYS A 58 -7.92 -1.75 -7.86
N ALA A 59 -8.36 -0.76 -8.64
CA ALA A 59 -9.48 0.09 -8.27
C ALA A 59 -9.24 0.72 -6.88
N CYS A 60 -10.20 0.63 -5.97
CA CYS A 60 -10.08 1.15 -4.61
C CYS A 60 -9.47 0.14 -3.61
N VAL A 61 -8.95 -1.01 -4.05
CA VAL A 61 -8.43 -2.05 -3.15
C VAL A 61 -6.92 -2.21 -3.30
N ILE A 62 -6.21 -2.18 -2.17
CA ILE A 62 -4.82 -2.58 -2.04
C ILE A 62 -4.77 -4.06 -1.66
N TYR A 63 -4.03 -4.84 -2.45
CA TYR A 63 -3.79 -6.25 -2.20
C TYR A 63 -2.34 -6.40 -1.76
N ILE A 64 -2.15 -7.02 -0.62
CA ILE A 64 -0.84 -7.33 -0.06
C ILE A 64 -0.76 -8.85 0.02
N GLU A 65 0.21 -9.42 -0.68
CA GLU A 65 0.51 -10.84 -0.56
C GLU A 65 1.60 -10.99 0.50
N CYS A 66 1.27 -11.71 1.57
CA CYS A 66 2.21 -12.10 2.60
C CYS A 66 2.61 -13.56 2.42
N GLU A 67 3.58 -14.03 3.20
CA GLU A 67 4.01 -15.42 3.15
C GLU A 67 2.90 -16.41 3.49
N ASN A 68 2.12 -16.09 4.53
CA ASN A 68 1.12 -16.99 5.11
C ASN A 68 -0.32 -16.53 4.87
N GLU A 69 -0.53 -15.31 4.38
CA GLU A 69 -1.87 -14.74 4.19
C GLU A 69 -1.92 -13.75 3.02
N LYS A 70 -3.13 -13.37 2.63
CA LYS A 70 -3.39 -12.25 1.73
C LYS A 70 -4.23 -11.22 2.47
N ILE A 71 -3.86 -9.96 2.34
CA ILE A 71 -4.56 -8.85 2.96
C ILE A 71 -5.16 -8.00 1.86
N GLU A 72 -6.46 -7.76 1.94
CA GLU A 72 -7.18 -6.83 1.10
C GLU A 72 -7.57 -5.61 1.93
N PHE A 73 -7.20 -4.42 1.46
CA PHE A 73 -7.49 -3.17 2.14
C PHE A 73 -8.25 -2.24 1.21
N ASP A 74 -9.48 -1.89 1.59
CA ASP A 74 -10.34 -1.00 0.84
C ASP A 74 -10.04 0.45 1.21
N LEU A 75 -9.55 1.23 0.23
CA LEU A 75 -9.21 2.64 0.36
C LEU A 75 -10.44 3.54 0.47
N SER A 76 -11.59 3.14 -0.06
CA SER A 76 -12.85 3.90 0.07
C SER A 76 -13.38 3.83 1.49
N LEU A 77 -13.23 2.66 2.12
CA LEU A 77 -13.73 2.38 3.46
C LEU A 77 -12.66 2.54 4.55
N LEU A 78 -11.40 2.75 4.15
CA LEU A 78 -10.20 2.82 5.00
C LEU A 78 -10.14 1.65 6.00
N LYS A 79 -10.44 0.44 5.53
CA LYS A 79 -10.49 -0.75 6.38
C LYS A 79 -10.01 -2.00 5.63
N ARG A 80 -9.57 -2.99 6.41
CA ARG A 80 -9.31 -4.34 5.89
C ARG A 80 -10.64 -4.99 5.49
N THR A 81 -10.66 -5.57 4.31
CA THR A 81 -11.76 -6.39 3.81
C THR A 81 -11.34 -7.86 3.95
N VAL A 82 -12.26 -8.69 4.42
CA VAL A 82 -12.02 -10.11 4.73
C VAL A 82 -12.24 -10.97 3.50
#